data_AF-A0A539EHC7-F1
#
_entry.id   AF-A0A539EHC7-F1
#
_cell.length_a   1.000
_cell.length_b   1.000
_cell.length_c   1.000
_cell.angle_alpha   90.00
_cell.angle_beta   90.00
_cell.angle_gamma   90.00
#
_symmetry.space_group_name_H-M   'P 1'
#
loop_
_entity.id
_entity.type
_entity.pdbx_description
1 polymer ?
#
loop_
_entity_poly.entity_id
_entity_poly.type
_entity_poly.pdbx_seq_one_letter_code
_entity_poly.pdbx_strand_id
1 'polypeptide(L)'
;MSPAARRLCWVLGGAAAFVLAVYTDLWFRARTATLTGDRYMAWVSDPSAKKAWFDGVLASEKAVLDAELAAARMGAPEHAQRVALAEFRRDEAVAESSLKLAYHWYKTSVELFSPPETKYVRLARERMAEAKRLWKAELDAAKVPYEDYMLE
;
A
#
# COMPACT_ATOMS: atom_id res chain seq x y z
N MET A 1 -13.49 42.52 -22.11
CA MET A 1 -14.02 41.13 -22.29
C MET A 1 -15.52 41.11 -22.08
N SER A 2 -16.26 40.47 -23.01
CA SER A 2 -17.70 40.27 -22.86
C SER A 2 -18.02 39.39 -21.64
N PRO A 3 -19.23 39.49 -21.05
CA PRO A 3 -19.66 38.61 -19.96
C PRO A 3 -19.56 37.12 -20.32
N ALA A 4 -19.87 36.78 -21.57
CA ALA A 4 -19.73 35.42 -22.10
C ALA A 4 -18.27 34.95 -22.13
N ALA A 5 -17.34 35.80 -22.57
CA ALA A 5 -15.91 35.47 -22.56
C ALA A 5 -15.38 35.25 -21.14
N ARG A 6 -15.82 36.04 -20.16
CA ARG A 6 -15.45 35.85 -18.75
C ARG A 6 -15.96 34.53 -18.18
N ARG A 7 -17.23 34.17 -18.46
CA ARG A 7 -17.81 32.89 -18.03
C ARG A 7 -17.07 31.70 -18.65
N LEU A 8 -16.74 31.79 -19.93
CA LEU A 8 -15.96 30.75 -20.62
C LEU A 8 -14.57 30.59 -19.99
N CYS A 9 -13.86 31.68 -19.68
CA CYS A 9 -12.57 31.61 -18.99
C CYS A 9 -12.67 30.93 -17.62
N TRP A 10 -13.72 31.20 -16.83
CA TRP A 10 -13.93 30.53 -15.55
C TRP A 10 -14.20 29.03 -15.69
N VAL A 11 -15.01 28.64 -16.67
CA VAL A 11 -15.29 27.21 -16.95
C VAL A 11 -14.01 26.49 -17.38
N LEU A 12 -13.25 27.06 -18.32
CA LEU A 12 -12.00 26.46 -18.78
C LEU A 12 -10.93 26.42 -17.68
N GLY A 13 -10.81 27.49 -16.89
CA GLY A 13 -9.90 27.54 -15.75
C GLY A 13 -10.26 26.51 -14.67
N GLY A 14 -11.55 26.36 -14.36
CA GLY A 14 -12.04 25.34 -13.44
C GLY A 14 -11.79 23.91 -13.94
N ALA A 15 -12.05 23.65 -15.23
CA ALA A 15 -11.78 22.36 -15.85
C ALA A 15 -10.27 22.02 -15.82
N ALA A 16 -9.41 22.98 -16.14
CA ALA A 16 -7.97 22.79 -16.09
C ALA A 16 -7.46 22.53 -14.66
N ALA A 17 -7.97 23.27 -13.67
CA ALA A 17 -7.64 23.05 -12.26
C ALA A 17 -8.07 21.67 -11.78
N PHE A 18 -9.26 21.21 -12.18
CA PHE A 18 -9.76 19.87 -11.85
C PHE A 18 -8.87 18.77 -12.47
N VAL A 19 -8.54 18.87 -13.76
CA VAL A 19 -7.64 17.91 -14.41
C VAL A 19 -6.27 17.87 -13.74
N LEU A 20 -5.72 19.04 -13.38
CA LEU A 20 -4.46 19.13 -12.66
C LEU A 20 -4.53 18.46 -11.28
N ALA A 21 -5.62 18.66 -10.54
CA ALA A 21 -5.84 18.04 -9.24
C ALA A 21 -5.91 16.50 -9.35
N VAL A 22 -6.68 15.98 -10.31
CA VAL A 22 -6.77 14.53 -10.57
C VAL A 22 -5.41 13.96 -10.96
N TYR A 23 -4.69 14.60 -11.89
CA TYR A 23 -3.35 14.16 -12.30
C TYR A 23 -2.37 14.11 -11.11
N THR A 24 -2.41 15.14 -10.26
CA THR A 24 -1.55 15.26 -9.08
C THR A 24 -1.86 14.17 -8.06
N ASP A 25 -3.14 13.91 -7.78
CA ASP A 25 -3.58 12.81 -6.90
C ASP A 25 -3.07 11.45 -7.41
N LEU A 26 -3.31 11.15 -8.69
CA LEU A 26 -2.86 9.90 -9.32
C LEU A 26 -1.33 9.74 -9.25
N TRP A 27 -0.58 10.82 -9.45
CA TRP A 27 0.88 10.80 -9.30
C TRP A 27 1.32 10.45 -7.89
N PHE A 28 0.69 11.03 -6.86
CA PHE A 28 1.01 10.73 -5.46
C PHE A 28 0.61 9.31 -5.06
N ARG A 29 -0.51 8.81 -5.58
CA ARG A 29 -0.96 7.43 -5.35
C ARG A 29 -0.02 6.42 -6.01
N ALA A 30 0.35 6.64 -7.27
CA ALA A 30 1.34 5.82 -7.97
C ALA A 30 2.69 5.81 -7.24
N ARG A 31 3.16 6.99 -6.79
CA ARG A 31 4.37 7.11 -5.98
C ARG A 31 4.28 6.26 -4.71
N THR A 32 3.21 6.42 -3.96
CA THR A 32 3.03 5.77 -2.66
C THR A 32 2.97 4.26 -2.81
N ALA A 33 2.19 3.78 -3.77
CA ALA A 33 2.08 2.35 -4.07
C ALA A 33 3.44 1.77 -4.52
N THR A 34 4.14 2.43 -5.43
CA THR A 34 5.46 1.98 -5.92
C THR A 34 6.48 1.91 -4.78
N LEU A 35 6.62 2.97 -3.98
CA LEU A 35 7.56 3.00 -2.86
C LEU A 35 7.19 2.00 -1.76
N THR A 36 5.90 1.71 -1.60
CA THR A 36 5.45 0.64 -0.69
C THR A 36 5.88 -0.72 -1.20
N GLY A 37 5.74 -0.99 -2.51
CA GLY A 37 6.28 -2.17 -3.15
C GLY A 37 7.80 -2.29 -2.97
N ASP A 38 8.54 -1.20 -3.17
CA ASP A 38 10.00 -1.15 -2.99
C ASP A 38 10.42 -1.50 -1.56
N ARG A 39 9.66 -1.04 -0.56
CA ARG A 39 9.89 -1.41 0.84
C ARG A 39 9.70 -2.92 1.07
N TYR A 40 8.64 -3.51 0.52
CA TYR A 40 8.44 -4.96 0.61
C TYR A 40 9.56 -5.73 -0.11
N MET A 41 10.02 -5.26 -1.27
CA MET A 41 11.18 -5.84 -1.95
C MET A 41 12.44 -5.76 -1.07
N ALA A 42 12.69 -4.63 -0.39
CA ALA A 42 13.82 -4.50 0.52
C ALA A 42 13.75 -5.50 1.69
N TRP A 43 12.54 -5.77 2.20
CA TRP A 43 12.31 -6.76 3.26
C TRP A 43 12.51 -8.22 2.85
N VAL A 44 12.60 -8.51 1.55
CA VAL A 44 13.02 -9.84 1.09
C VAL A 44 14.48 -10.10 1.46
N SER A 45 15.33 -9.08 1.30
CA SER A 45 16.75 -9.14 1.66
C SER A 45 16.98 -9.04 3.16
N ASP A 46 16.09 -8.35 3.88
CA ASP A 46 16.13 -8.22 5.34
C ASP A 46 14.75 -8.45 5.97
N PRO A 47 14.39 -9.71 6.24
CA PRO A 47 13.12 -10.05 6.91
C PRO A 47 13.05 -9.52 8.35
N SER A 48 14.20 -9.29 9.00
CA SER A 48 14.24 -8.77 10.37
C SER A 48 13.74 -7.33 10.44
N ALA A 49 14.04 -6.52 9.41
CA ALA A 49 13.51 -5.17 9.29
C ALA A 49 11.98 -5.14 9.13
N LYS A 50 11.39 -6.11 8.42
CA LYS A 50 9.92 -6.24 8.32
C LYS A 50 9.30 -6.50 9.68
N LYS A 51 9.87 -7.45 10.42
CA LYS A 51 9.41 -7.79 11.77
C LYS A 51 9.50 -6.57 12.69
N ALA A 52 10.65 -5.88 12.70
CA ALA A 52 10.85 -4.68 13.51
C ALA A 52 9.84 -3.57 13.18
N TRP A 53 9.52 -3.39 11.90
CA TRP A 53 8.50 -2.43 11.47
C TRP A 53 7.12 -2.76 12.06
N PHE A 54 6.65 -4.00 11.91
CA PHE A 54 5.33 -4.40 12.42
C PHE A 54 5.28 -4.52 13.95
N ASP A 55 6.39 -4.80 14.61
CA ASP A 55 6.51 -4.72 16.07
C ASP A 55 6.30 -3.27 16.56
N GLY A 56 6.84 -2.28 15.85
CA GLY A 56 6.62 -0.85 16.13
C GLY A 56 5.18 -0.39 15.89
N VAL A 57 4.52 -0.92 14.85
CA VAL A 57 3.09 -0.69 14.60
C VAL A 57 2.24 -1.24 15.75
N LEU A 58 2.50 -2.48 16.16
CA LEU A 58 1.81 -3.11 17.29
C LEU A 58 2.02 -2.32 18.59
N ALA A 59 3.25 -1.89 18.88
CA ALA A 59 3.55 -1.11 20.08
C ALA A 59 2.77 0.21 20.12
N SER A 60 2.64 0.88 18.96
CA SER A 60 1.88 2.12 18.84
C SER A 60 0.37 1.88 19.05
N GLU A 61 -0.20 0.82 18.47
CA GLU A 61 -1.61 0.48 18.64
C GLU A 61 -1.93 0.06 20.09
N LYS A 62 -1.07 -0.75 20.72
CA LYS A 62 -1.22 -1.13 22.14
C LYS A 62 -1.17 0.09 23.06
N ALA A 63 -0.27 1.04 22.81
CA ALA A 63 -0.21 2.29 23.58
C ALA A 63 -1.52 3.12 23.50
N VAL A 64 -2.18 3.14 22.33
CA VAL A 64 -3.50 3.79 22.17
C VAL A 64 -4.58 3.03 22.95
N LEU A 65 -4.62 1.70 22.84
CA LEU A 65 -5.58 0.87 23.57
C LEU A 65 -5.41 1.01 25.10
N ASP A 66 -4.18 1.01 25.59
CA ASP A 66 -3.86 1.20 27.00
C ASP A 66 -4.33 2.57 27.50
N ALA A 67 -4.17 3.62 26.68
CA ALA A 67 -4.69 4.95 26.96
C ALA A 67 -6.23 5.00 26.98
N GLU A 68 -6.92 4.28 26.09
CA GLU A 68 -8.38 4.17 26.08
C GLU A 68 -8.91 3.45 27.32
N LEU A 69 -8.24 2.37 27.74
CA LEU A 69 -8.55 1.65 28.98
C LEU A 69 -8.33 2.54 30.20
N ALA A 70 -7.19 3.25 30.28
CA ALA A 70 -6.89 4.18 31.37
C ALA A 70 -7.89 5.35 31.44
N ALA A 71 -8.41 5.79 30.29
CA ALA A 71 -9.45 6.81 30.19
C ALA A 71 -10.88 6.25 30.44
N ALA A 72 -11.01 4.98 30.84
CA ALA A 72 -12.27 4.28 31.04
C ALA A 72 -13.23 4.34 29.84
N ARG A 73 -12.70 4.49 28.62
CA ARG A 73 -13.48 4.47 27.37
C ARG A 73 -13.80 3.06 26.89
N MET A 74 -13.11 2.08 27.45
CA MET A 74 -13.32 0.66 27.17
C MET A 74 -13.14 -0.18 28.45
N GLY A 75 -13.80 -1.32 28.51
CA GLY A 75 -13.63 -2.28 29.60
C GLY A 75 -12.40 -3.18 29.41
N ALA A 76 -11.92 -3.80 30.50
CA ALA A 76 -10.78 -4.72 30.45
C ALA A 76 -10.98 -5.93 29.51
N PRO A 77 -12.16 -6.57 29.41
CA PRO A 77 -12.37 -7.67 28.45
C PRO A 77 -12.27 -7.22 26.99
N GLU A 78 -12.80 -6.03 26.68
CA GLU A 78 -12.74 -5.46 25.33
C GLU A 78 -11.30 -5.08 24.96
N HIS A 79 -10.56 -4.49 25.90
CA HIS A 79 -9.14 -4.17 25.71
C HIS A 79 -8.32 -5.42 25.38
N ALA A 80 -8.48 -6.49 26.16
CA ALA A 80 -7.78 -7.74 25.92
C ALA A 80 -8.08 -8.33 24.53
N GLN A 81 -9.33 -8.29 24.09
CA GLN A 81 -9.72 -8.75 22.74
C GLN A 81 -9.08 -7.89 21.63
N ARG A 82 -9.08 -6.56 21.78
CA ARG A 82 -8.48 -5.66 20.78
C ARG A 82 -6.97 -5.77 20.72
N VAL A 83 -6.30 -5.98 21.86
CA VAL A 83 -4.86 -6.29 21.90
C VAL A 83 -4.57 -7.61 21.20
N ALA A 84 -5.30 -8.68 21.50
CA ALA A 84 -5.12 -9.96 20.84
C ALA A 84 -5.34 -9.87 19.31
N LEU A 85 -6.34 -9.11 18.87
CA LEU A 85 -6.57 -8.85 17.44
C LEU A 85 -5.42 -8.05 16.79
N ALA A 86 -4.81 -7.11 17.52
CA ALA A 86 -3.65 -6.36 17.03
C ALA A 86 -2.41 -7.26 16.90
N GLU A 87 -2.19 -8.15 17.87
CA GLU A 87 -1.11 -9.15 17.82
C GLU A 87 -1.29 -10.12 16.66
N PHE A 88 -2.51 -10.63 16.47
CA PHE A 88 -2.84 -11.48 15.33
C PHE A 88 -2.56 -10.79 13.98
N ARG A 89 -3.00 -9.53 13.82
CA ARG A 89 -2.71 -8.73 12.61
C ARG A 89 -1.21 -8.54 12.38
N ARG A 90 -0.43 -8.33 13.44
CA ARG A 90 1.04 -8.23 13.39
C ARG A 90 1.63 -9.55 12.88
N ASP A 91 1.22 -10.66 13.46
CA ASP A 91 1.75 -11.99 13.13
C ASP A 91 1.44 -12.36 11.68
N GLU A 92 0.19 -12.15 11.21
CA GLU A 92 -0.19 -12.34 9.81
C GLU A 92 0.64 -11.45 8.88
N ALA A 93 0.78 -10.16 9.18
CA ALA A 93 1.52 -9.23 8.34
C ALA A 93 3.00 -9.60 8.22
N VAL A 94 3.62 -10.10 9.30
CA VAL A 94 5.01 -10.58 9.29
C VAL A 94 5.13 -11.87 8.49
N ALA A 95 4.21 -12.83 8.67
CA ALA A 95 4.24 -14.13 8.02
C ALA A 95 3.96 -14.09 6.51
N GLU A 96 3.14 -13.13 6.06
CA GLU A 96 2.78 -12.98 4.64
C GLU A 96 4.00 -12.75 3.73
N SER A 97 3.99 -13.30 2.53
CA SER A 97 5.13 -13.16 1.60
C SER A 97 5.36 -11.70 1.23
N SER A 98 6.58 -11.22 1.48
CA SER A 98 7.00 -9.88 1.05
C SER A 98 6.96 -9.73 -0.47
N LEU A 99 7.27 -10.78 -1.21
CA LEU A 99 7.24 -10.78 -2.67
C LEU A 99 5.82 -10.68 -3.23
N LYS A 100 4.87 -11.42 -2.64
CA LYS A 100 3.44 -11.30 -2.93
C LYS A 100 2.93 -9.88 -2.68
N LEU A 101 3.26 -9.31 -1.52
CA LEU A 101 2.85 -7.95 -1.17
C LEU A 101 3.48 -6.91 -2.10
N ALA A 102 4.77 -7.03 -2.42
CA ALA A 102 5.43 -6.17 -3.38
C ALA A 102 4.73 -6.20 -4.75
N TYR A 103 4.45 -7.40 -5.27
CA TYR A 103 3.73 -7.58 -6.52
C TYR A 103 2.39 -6.84 -6.53
N HIS A 104 1.55 -7.04 -5.51
CA HIS A 104 0.24 -6.38 -5.44
C HIS A 104 0.33 -4.86 -5.34
N TRP A 105 1.33 -4.31 -4.65
CA TRP A 105 1.55 -2.87 -4.60
C TRP A 105 1.99 -2.29 -5.94
N TYR A 106 2.85 -2.99 -6.68
CA TYR A 106 3.22 -2.57 -8.04
C TYR A 106 2.04 -2.70 -9.01
N LYS A 107 1.28 -3.80 -8.94
CA LYS A 107 0.04 -4.01 -9.71
C LYS A 107 -0.95 -2.87 -9.46
N THR A 108 -1.17 -2.50 -8.20
CA THR A 108 -1.99 -1.34 -7.81
C THR A 108 -1.52 -0.06 -8.49
N SER A 109 -0.21 0.19 -8.53
CA SER A 109 0.34 1.36 -9.21
C SER A 109 0.09 1.35 -10.71
N VAL A 110 0.16 0.18 -11.35
CA VAL A 110 0.02 0.03 -12.80
C VAL A 110 -1.44 0.07 -13.23
N GLU A 111 -2.32 -0.64 -12.52
CA GLU A 111 -3.71 -0.85 -12.93
C GLU A 111 -4.66 0.24 -12.46
N LEU A 112 -4.45 0.81 -11.26
CA LEU A 112 -5.39 1.76 -10.69
C LEU A 112 -4.97 3.23 -10.91
N PHE A 113 -3.68 3.48 -11.17
CA PHE A 113 -3.14 4.84 -11.31
C PHE A 113 -2.54 5.12 -12.69
N SER A 114 -2.88 4.29 -13.69
CA SER A 114 -2.62 4.55 -15.11
C SER A 114 -3.91 4.49 -15.93
N PRO A 115 -4.16 5.44 -16.87
CA PRO A 115 -3.38 6.67 -17.11
C PRO A 115 -3.51 7.69 -15.95
N PRO A 116 -2.53 8.60 -15.76
CA PRO A 116 -1.40 8.92 -16.63
C PRO A 116 -0.16 8.02 -16.45
N GLU A 117 0.63 7.90 -17.50
CA GLU A 117 1.88 7.15 -17.49
C GLU A 117 3.01 7.93 -16.80
N THR A 118 2.99 7.93 -15.46
CA THR A 118 4.00 8.63 -14.66
C THR A 118 5.33 7.86 -14.60
N LYS A 119 6.39 8.49 -14.06
CA LYS A 119 7.65 7.77 -13.78
C LYS A 119 7.48 6.59 -12.82
N TYR A 120 6.53 6.66 -11.89
CA TYR A 120 6.30 5.60 -10.91
C TYR A 120 5.50 4.44 -11.51
N VAL A 121 4.53 4.72 -12.38
CA VAL A 121 3.81 3.68 -13.13
C VAL A 121 4.79 2.86 -13.99
N ARG A 122 5.70 3.54 -14.71
CA ARG A 122 6.74 2.87 -15.51
C ARG A 122 7.66 2.01 -14.65
N LEU A 123 8.16 2.56 -13.55
CA LEU A 123 9.01 1.83 -12.60
C LEU A 123 8.27 0.63 -12.00
N ALA A 124 7.02 0.81 -11.57
CA ALA A 124 6.19 -0.26 -11.03
C ALA A 124 5.98 -1.37 -12.04
N ARG A 125 5.82 -1.09 -13.33
CA ARG A 125 5.68 -2.12 -14.38
C ARG A 125 6.92 -3.01 -14.48
N GLU A 126 8.10 -2.41 -14.43
CA GLU A 126 9.38 -3.14 -14.43
C GLU A 126 9.52 -3.99 -13.16
N ARG A 127 9.28 -3.37 -11.99
CA ARG A 127 9.39 -4.03 -10.69
C ARG A 127 8.35 -5.12 -10.44
N MET A 128 7.14 -4.96 -10.99
CA MET A 128 6.07 -5.94 -10.91
C MET A 128 6.48 -7.27 -11.55
N ALA A 129 7.11 -7.21 -12.73
CA ALA A 129 7.60 -8.41 -13.42
C ALA A 129 8.71 -9.11 -12.62
N GLU A 130 9.63 -8.33 -12.03
CA GLU A 130 10.68 -8.85 -11.14
C GLU A 130 10.09 -9.52 -9.89
N ALA A 131 9.17 -8.85 -9.20
CA ALA A 131 8.50 -9.37 -8.00
C ALA A 131 7.73 -10.66 -8.29
N LYS A 132 6.99 -10.72 -9.40
CA LYS A 132 6.26 -11.94 -9.82
C LYS A 132 7.21 -13.11 -10.06
N ARG A 133 8.33 -12.88 -10.74
CA ARG A 133 9.34 -13.92 -11.00
C ARG A 133 9.94 -14.46 -9.70
N LEU A 134 10.30 -13.57 -8.78
CA LEU A 134 10.86 -13.95 -7.48
C LEU A 134 9.82 -14.67 -6.62
N TRP A 135 8.57 -14.21 -6.63
CA TRP A 135 7.49 -14.86 -5.89
C TRP A 135 7.24 -16.29 -6.37
N LYS A 136 7.24 -16.52 -7.69
CA LYS A 136 7.19 -17.88 -8.26
C LYS A 136 8.32 -18.77 -7.70
N ALA A 137 9.55 -18.27 -7.71
CA ALA A 137 10.69 -19.00 -7.17
C ALA A 137 10.58 -19.30 -5.67
N GLU A 138 9.98 -18.40 -4.88
CA GLU A 138 9.68 -18.63 -3.46
C GLU A 138 8.66 -19.76 -3.27
N LEU A 139 7.58 -19.76 -4.05
CA LEU A 139 6.57 -20.83 -4.00
C LEU A 139 7.12 -22.18 -4.44
N ASP A 140 7.94 -22.20 -5.51
CA ASP A 140 8.64 -23.40 -5.98
C ASP A 140 9.57 -23.95 -4.90
N ALA A 141 10.35 -23.09 -4.25
CA ALA A 141 11.24 -23.48 -3.15
C ALA A 141 10.47 -24.02 -1.93
N ALA A 142 9.30 -23.42 -1.64
CA ALA A 142 8.40 -23.86 -0.59
C ALA A 142 7.56 -25.09 -0.96
N LYS A 143 7.64 -25.56 -2.21
CA LYS A 143 6.80 -26.65 -2.76
C LYS A 143 5.29 -26.39 -2.61
N VAL A 144 4.91 -25.12 -2.69
CA VAL A 144 3.50 -24.70 -2.65
C VAL A 144 2.96 -24.75 -4.08
N PRO A 145 1.93 -25.56 -4.37
CA PRO A 145 1.34 -25.60 -5.70
C PRO A 145 0.64 -24.27 -5.99
N TYR A 146 0.80 -23.78 -7.22
CA TYR A 146 0.12 -22.58 -7.70
C TYR A 146 -0.28 -22.73 -9.17
N GLU A 147 -1.30 -21.98 -9.57
CA GLU A 147 -1.68 -21.80 -10.97
C GLU A 147 -1.36 -20.38 -11.42
N ASP A 148 -1.11 -20.16 -12.71
CA ASP A 148 -0.67 -18.84 -13.20
C ASP A 148 -1.68 -17.72 -12.90
N TYR A 149 -2.99 -18.02 -12.92
CA TYR A 149 -4.03 -17.05 -12.57
C TYR A 149 -4.03 -16.66 -11.09
N MET A 150 -3.47 -17.48 -10.20
CA MET A 150 -3.34 -17.15 -8.78
C MET A 150 -2.27 -16.08 -8.53
N LEU A 151 -1.43 -15.83 -9.54
CA LEU A 151 -0.34 -14.86 -9.52
C LEU A 151 -0.63 -13.65 -10.43
N GLU A 152 -1.90 -13.47 -10.81
CA GLU A 152 -2.39 -12.32 -11.58
C GLU A 152 -3.24 -11.39 -10.73
#